data_AF-A0AAD7M6Z0-F1
#
_entry.id   AF-A0AAD7M6Z0-F1
#
_cell.length_a   1.000
_cell.length_b   1.000
_cell.length_c   1.000
_cell.angle_alpha   90.00
_cell.angle_beta   90.00
_cell.angle_gamma   90.00
#
_symmetry.space_group_name_H-M   'P 1'
#
loop_
_entity.id
_entity.type
_entity.pdbx_description
1 polymer ?
#
loop_
_entity_poly.entity_id
_entity_poly.type
_entity_poly.pdbx_seq_one_letter_code
_entity_poly.pdbx_strand_id
1 'polypeptide(L)' 'RLFNLHEKLPQELIDRILDDLHRDQSSLVQSSLACRAWLPATRYHLFSDLTLERQPSKDTALLDLLAHGPCTFTLFI' A
#
# COMPACT_ATOMS: atom_id res chain seq x y z
N ARG A 1 -19.88 6.76 21.31
CA ARG A 1 -20.22 6.07 20.04
C ARG A 1 -19.94 7.06 18.92
N LEU A 2 -18.72 7.02 18.38
CA LEU A 2 -18.25 7.97 17.37
C LEU A 2 -18.98 7.67 16.05
N PHE A 3 -19.37 8.76 15.41
CA PHE A 3 -20.29 8.85 14.29
C PHE A 3 -19.94 7.90 13.15
N ASN A 4 -20.99 7.35 12.52
CA ASN A 4 -20.97 6.62 11.26
C ASN A 4 -20.33 7.47 10.14
N LEU A 5 -19.00 7.57 10.09
CA LEU A 5 -18.28 8.19 8.96
C LEU A 5 -18.46 7.42 7.65
N HIS A 6 -19.07 6.24 7.70
CA HIS A 6 -19.50 5.48 6.53
C HIS A 6 -20.61 6.21 5.74
N GLU A 7 -21.36 7.13 6.37
CA GLU A 7 -22.26 8.01 5.65
C GLU A 7 -21.53 9.31 5.21
N LYS A 8 -21.02 9.27 3.96
CA LYS A 8 -20.78 10.40 3.04
C LYS A 8 -19.41 11.07 2.97
N LEU A 9 -18.33 10.31 2.82
CA LEU A 9 -17.21 10.81 2.00
C LEU A 9 -17.07 9.90 0.76
N PRO A 10 -17.20 10.45 -0.46
CA PRO A 10 -16.88 9.72 -1.68
C PRO A 10 -15.47 9.14 -1.62
N GLN A 11 -15.30 7.95 -2.18
CA GLN A 11 -14.02 7.26 -2.14
C GLN A 11 -12.93 8.06 -2.86
N GLU A 12 -13.29 8.82 -3.91
CA GLU A 12 -12.38 9.67 -4.66
C GLU A 12 -11.75 10.78 -3.79
N LEU A 13 -12.49 11.29 -2.80
CA LEU A 13 -11.95 12.28 -1.87
C LEU A 13 -11.02 11.64 -0.83
N ILE A 14 -11.34 10.42 -0.38
CA ILE A 14 -10.45 9.64 0.49
C ILE A 14 -9.13 9.37 -0.22
N ASP A 15 -9.21 8.88 -1.46
CA ASP A 15 -8.03 8.58 -2.27
C ASP A 15 -7.20 9.84 -2.50
N ARG A 16 -7.85 10.99 -2.78
CA ARG A 16 -7.15 12.28 -2.93
C ARG A 16 -6.42 12.73 -1.66
N ILE A 17 -7.02 12.55 -0.48
CA ILE A 17 -6.39 12.87 0.80
C ILE A 17 -5.16 11.98 1.03
N LEU A 18 -5.28 10.69 0.73
CA LEU A 18 -4.19 9.73 0.91
C LEU A 18 -3.08 9.92 -0.12
N ASP A 19 -3.41 10.35 -1.34
CA ASP A 19 -2.45 10.77 -2.37
C ASP A 19 -1.58 11.92 -1.87
N ASP A 20 -2.15 12.92 -1.19
CA ASP A 20 -1.36 14.04 -0.65
C ASP A 20 -0.40 13.59 0.47
N LEU A 21 -0.66 12.43 1.11
CA LEU A 21 0.20 11.83 2.14
C LEU A 21 1.31 10.91 1.59
N HIS A 22 1.44 10.73 0.28
CA HIS A 22 2.40 9.80 -0.35
C HIS A 22 3.85 9.92 0.15
N ARG A 23 4.28 11.10 0.61
CA ARG A 23 5.65 11.31 1.12
C ARG A 23 5.83 11.02 2.61
N ASP A 24 4.74 10.98 3.37
CA ASP A 24 4.77 10.72 4.81
C ASP A 24 4.29 9.29 5.08
N GLN A 25 5.23 8.35 4.97
CA GLN A 25 4.96 6.93 5.22
C GLN A 25 4.43 6.69 6.64
N SER A 26 4.86 7.47 7.64
CA SER A 26 4.37 7.31 9.02
C SER A 26 2.88 7.60 9.09
N SER A 27 2.45 8.72 8.50
CA SER A 27 1.04 9.10 8.42
C SER A 27 0.22 8.09 7.59
N LEU A 28 0.76 7.56 6.50
CA LEU A 28 0.11 6.49 5.71
C LEU A 28 -0.08 5.20 6.50
N VAL A 29 0.93 4.78 7.28
CA VAL A 29 0.82 3.60 8.14
C VAL A 29 -0.28 3.79 9.18
N GLN A 30 -0.31 4.94 9.87
CA GLN A 30 -1.37 5.23 10.85
C GLN A 30 -2.76 5.27 10.18
N SER A 31 -2.86 5.87 9.00
CA SER A 31 -4.09 5.94 8.20
C SER A 31 -4.60 4.55 7.79
N SER A 32 -3.69 3.60 7.51
CA SER A 32 -4.05 2.22 7.17
C SER A 32 -4.74 1.47 8.33
N LEU A 33 -4.52 1.92 9.57
CA LEU A 33 -5.12 1.34 10.78
C LEU A 33 -6.46 1.99 11.14
N ALA A 34 -6.82 3.13 10.55
CA ALA A 34 -8.02 3.88 10.89
C ALA A 34 -9.31 3.17 10.44
N CYS A 35 -9.38 2.70 9.19
CA CYS A 35 -10.53 1.94 8.70
C CYS A 35 -10.21 1.10 7.44
N ARG A 36 -11.11 0.15 7.13
CA ARG A 36 -10.96 -0.75 5.95
C ARG A 36 -11.09 -0.04 4.61
N ALA A 37 -11.87 1.04 4.52
CA ALA A 37 -12.07 1.78 3.28
C ALA A 37 -10.79 2.49 2.80
N TRP A 38 -9.85 2.76 3.71
CA TRP A 38 -8.58 3.43 3.39
C TRP A 38 -7.47 2.44 3.02
N LEU A 39 -7.68 1.14 3.27
CA LEU A 39 -6.69 0.10 2.99
C LEU A 39 -6.25 0.03 1.51
N PRO A 40 -7.12 0.15 0.50
CA PRO A 40 -6.69 0.07 -0.89
C PRO A 40 -5.68 1.15 -1.26
N ALA A 41 -5.99 2.42 -0.98
CA ALA A 41 -5.12 3.56 -1.29
C ALA A 41 -3.86 3.61 -0.43
N THR A 42 -3.97 3.35 0.89
CA THR A 42 -2.78 3.29 1.76
C THR A 42 -1.82 2.17 1.34
N ARG A 43 -2.31 0.99 0.96
CA ARG A 43 -1.46 -0.11 0.45
C ARG A 43 -0.81 0.24 -0.87
N TYR A 44 -1.54 0.92 -1.76
CA TYR A 44 -0.96 1.41 -3.00
C TYR A 44 0.26 2.29 -2.70
N HIS A 45 0.14 3.31 -1.85
CA HIS A 45 1.27 4.20 -1.54
C HIS A 45 2.37 3.57 -0.67
N LEU A 46 2.03 2.62 0.21
CA LEU A 46 3.02 1.94 1.06
C LEU A 46 3.84 0.89 0.31
N PHE A 47 3.28 0.33 -0.77
CA PHE A 47 3.89 -0.78 -1.50
C PHE A 47 4.07 -0.49 -3.00
N SER A 48 3.87 0.75 -3.45
CA SER A 48 4.12 1.16 -4.85
C SER A 48 5.58 1.03 -5.22
N ASP A 49 6.47 1.33 -4.28
CA ASP A 49 7.91 1.38 -4.46
C ASP A 49 8.58 0.48 -3.41
N LEU A 50 8.79 -0.79 -3.78
CA LEU A 50 9.55 -1.72 -2.96
C LEU A 50 11.01 -1.73 -3.39
N THR A 51 11.90 -1.30 -2.50
CA THR A 51 13.33 -1.49 -2.67
C THR A 51 13.75 -2.75 -1.91
N LEU A 52 14.29 -3.74 -2.63
CA LEU A 52 14.89 -4.92 -2.03
C LEU A 52 16.39 -4.70 -1.90
N GLU A 53 16.90 -4.69 -0.66
CA GLU A 53 18.35 -4.72 -0.43
C GLU A 53 18.87 -6.10 -0.78
N ARG A 54 19.75 -6.18 -1.79
CA ARG A 54 20.27 -7.44 -2.30
C ARG A 54 21.05 -8.20 -1.22
N GLN A 55 20.48 -9.28 -0.68
CA GLN A 55 21.15 -10.31 0.09
C GLN A 55 21.20 -11.64 -0.70
N PRO A 56 22.32 -11.95 -1.37
CA PRO A 56 22.40 -13.08 -2.30
C PRO A 56 22.12 -14.46 -1.69
N SER A 57 22.18 -14.60 -0.36
CA SER A 57 21.85 -15.84 0.36
C SER A 57 20.38 -15.98 0.76
N LYS A 58 19.57 -14.91 0.68
CA LYS A 58 18.17 -14.88 1.13
C LYS A 58 17.18 -14.53 0.03
N ASP A 59 17.63 -13.86 -1.02
CA ASP A 59 16.73 -13.31 -2.04
C ASP A 59 16.33 -14.33 -3.10
N THR A 60 17.01 -15.47 -3.19
CA THR A 60 16.75 -16.47 -4.24
C THR A 60 15.30 -16.95 -4.20
N ALA A 61 14.75 -17.24 -3.02
CA ALA A 61 13.37 -17.69 -2.87
C ALA A 61 12.33 -16.62 -3.26
N LEU A 62 12.62 -15.34 -2.98
CA LEU A 62 11.72 -14.24 -3.33
C LEU A 62 11.80 -13.94 -4.84
N LEU A 63 13.01 -13.92 -5.40
CA LEU A 63 13.23 -13.75 -6.84
C LEU A 63 12.61 -14.91 -7.63
N ASP A 64 12.72 -16.14 -7.14
CA ASP A 64 12.07 -17.32 -7.73
C ASP A 64 10.54 -17.20 -7.67
N LEU A 65 9.98 -16.67 -6.58
CA LEU A 65 8.54 -16.44 -6.44
C LEU A 65 8.05 -15.32 -7.37
N LEU A 66 8.82 -14.23 -7.50
CA LEU A 66 8.53 -13.15 -8.46
C LEU A 66 8.65 -13.63 -9.92
N ALA A 67 9.50 -14.62 -10.20
CA ALA A 67 9.66 -15.20 -11.53
C ALA A 67 8.52 -16.15 -11.95
N HIS A 68 7.70 -16.64 -11.02
CA HIS A 68 6.57 -17.53 -11.30
C HIS A 68 5.23 -16.78 -11.16
N GLY A 69 4.59 -16.44 -12.29
CA GLY A 69 3.27 -15.77 -12.32
C GLY A 69 2.15 -16.69 -11.80
N PRO A 70 1.24 -16.19 -10.96
CA PRO A 70 0.50 -14.94 -11.16
C PRO A 70 0.57 -14.03 -9.91
N CYS A 71 1.77 -13.59 -9.54
CA CYS A 71 1.89 -12.63 -8.45
C CYS A 71 1.44 -11.24 -8.95
N THR A 72 0.39 -10.69 -8.34
CA THR A 72 -0.21 -9.36 -8.64
C THR A 72 0.77 -8.18 -8.51
N PHE A 73 2.02 -8.43 -8.17
CA PHE A 73 3.10 -7.45 -8.20
C PHE A 73 3.60 -7.30 -9.63
N THR A 74 3.08 -6.30 -10.35
CA THR A 74 3.69 -5.81 -11.58
C THR A 74 5.06 -5.23 -11.20
N LEU A 75 6.10 -6.06 -11.29
CA LEU A 75 7.47 -5.62 -11.18
C LEU A 75 7.77 -4.80 -12.45
N PHE A 76 7.70 -3.48 -12.36
CA PHE A 76 8.30 -2.62 -13.38
C PHE A 76 9.81 -2.72 -13.18
N ILE A 77 10.41 -3.57 -14.02
CA ILE A 77 11.86 -3.77 -14.17
C ILE A 77 12.49 -2.47 -14.65
#